data_AF-A0A8H5TGV7-F1
#
_entry.id   AF-A0A8H5TGV7-F1
#
_cell.length_a   1.000
_cell.length_b   1.000
_cell.length_c   1.000
_cell.angle_alpha   90.00
_cell.angle_beta   90.00
_cell.angle_gamma   90.00
#
_symmetry.space_group_name_H-M   'P 1'
#
loop_
_entity.id
_entity.type
_entity.pdbx_description
1 polymer ?
#
loop_
_entity_poly.entity_id
_entity_poly.type
_entity_poly.pdbx_seq_one_letter_code
_entity_poly.pdbx_strand_id
1 'polypeptide(L)'
;MGSDDNSPQPVSDFVPGTVLLVDLDGTLETRHAQAHRDIVLVPTPSDDPDDPLNWSRWRKTLLMTTLCVYCLAVGIASAAIYSVLVPISAATGLTVGDLNSGTGYMFLTFGWGCLI
;
A
#
# COMPACT_ATOMS: atom_id res chain seq x y z
N MET A 1 47.48 5.00 -36.80
CA MET A 1 46.97 3.62 -36.89
C MET A 1 46.53 3.21 -35.49
N GLY A 2 45.44 3.80 -34.99
CA GLY A 2 44.80 3.37 -33.74
C GLY A 2 43.67 2.45 -34.17
N SER A 3 43.82 1.15 -33.91
CA SER A 3 42.80 0.16 -34.18
C SER A 3 41.72 0.31 -33.11
N ASP A 4 40.57 0.83 -33.51
CA ASP A 4 39.35 0.81 -32.71
C ASP A 4 38.97 -0.67 -32.48
N ASP A 5 39.29 -1.17 -31.29
CA ASP A 5 38.89 -2.48 -30.81
C ASP A 5 37.37 -2.48 -30.58
N ASN A 6 36.62 -2.80 -31.65
CA ASN A 6 35.19 -3.02 -31.62
C ASN A 6 34.91 -4.50 -31.30
N SER A 7 35.33 -4.94 -30.11
CA SER A 7 34.90 -6.21 -29.54
C SER A 7 33.64 -5.99 -28.68
N PRO A 8 32.57 -6.81 -28.84
CA PRO A 8 31.38 -6.72 -28.00
C PRO A 8 31.78 -6.98 -26.54
N GLN A 9 31.62 -5.97 -25.69
CA GLN A 9 31.96 -6.07 -24.27
C GLN A 9 30.99 -7.06 -23.60
N PRO A 10 31.49 -8.08 -22.88
CA PRO A 10 30.62 -8.99 -22.14
C PRO A 10 29.94 -8.21 -21.01
N VAL A 11 28.61 -8.16 -21.06
CA VAL A 11 27.77 -7.48 -20.06
C VAL A 11 27.85 -8.26 -18.75
N SER A 12 28.79 -7.92 -17.87
CA SER A 12 28.87 -8.58 -16.55
C SER A 12 29.44 -7.70 -15.45
N ASP A 13 29.03 -6.42 -15.39
CA ASP A 13 29.28 -5.56 -14.23
C ASP A 13 28.10 -5.67 -13.23
N PHE A 14 27.74 -6.92 -12.89
CA PHE A 14 26.68 -7.21 -11.94
C PHE A 14 27.22 -7.01 -10.52
N VAL A 15 26.87 -5.89 -9.90
CA VAL A 15 27.21 -5.61 -8.50
C VAL A 15 26.37 -6.51 -7.59
N PRO A 16 26.97 -7.40 -6.78
CA PRO A 16 26.23 -8.29 -5.89
C PRO A 16 25.32 -7.50 -4.95
N GLY A 17 24.02 -7.81 -4.96
CA GLY A 17 23.00 -7.10 -4.19
C GLY A 17 22.23 -6.01 -4.95
N THR A 18 22.57 -5.76 -6.21
CA THR A 18 21.78 -4.90 -7.11
C THR A 18 20.97 -5.74 -8.08
N VAL A 19 19.84 -5.18 -8.55
CA VAL A 19 19.03 -5.80 -9.61
C VAL A 19 18.99 -4.83 -10.79
N LEU A 20 19.24 -5.33 -11.99
CA LEU A 20 19.18 -4.55 -13.21
C LEU A 20 17.71 -4.27 -13.57
N LEU A 21 17.31 -3.01 -13.51
CA LEU A 21 15.93 -2.56 -13.79
C LEU A 21 15.73 -2.10 -15.24
N VAL A 22 16.81 -1.93 -15.99
CA VAL A 22 16.78 -1.43 -17.36
C VAL A 22 17.59 -2.38 -18.24
N ASP A 23 16.90 -3.07 -19.15
CA ASP A 23 17.49 -3.94 -20.16
C ASP A 23 17.33 -3.28 -21.52
N LEU A 24 18.40 -2.66 -22.02
CA LEU A 24 18.43 -1.98 -23.32
C LEU A 24 18.71 -2.94 -24.47
N ASP A 25 19.29 -4.11 -24.19
CA ASP A 25 19.72 -5.09 -25.20
C ASP A 25 18.68 -6.21 -25.42
N GLY A 26 17.61 -6.23 -24.61
CA GLY A 26 16.52 -7.21 -24.73
C GLY A 26 16.97 -8.65 -24.49
N THR A 27 18.02 -8.83 -23.69
CA THR A 27 18.67 -10.13 -23.45
C THR A 27 18.06 -10.88 -22.26
N LEU A 28 17.25 -10.22 -21.44
CA LEU A 28 16.61 -10.82 -20.27
C LEU A 28 15.19 -11.30 -20.61
N GLU A 29 14.95 -12.61 -20.52
CA GLU A 29 13.60 -13.20 -20.62
C GLU A 29 12.77 -12.91 -19.36
N THR A 30 12.41 -11.64 -19.15
CA THR A 30 11.58 -11.18 -18.03
C THR A 30 10.43 -10.32 -18.54
N ARG A 31 9.35 -10.21 -17.76
CA ARG A 31 8.17 -9.46 -18.19
C ARG A 31 8.47 -7.95 -18.11
N HIS A 32 8.61 -7.31 -19.25
CA HIS A 32 8.82 -5.86 -19.34
C HIS A 32 7.52 -5.07 -19.20
N ALA A 33 7.63 -3.79 -18.81
CA ALA A 33 6.46 -2.91 -18.70
C ALA A 33 5.77 -2.71 -20.07
N GLN A 34 4.43 -2.77 -20.12
CA GLN A 34 3.65 -2.61 -21.36
C GLN A 34 3.94 -1.29 -22.11
N ALA A 35 4.37 -0.24 -21.40
CA ALA A 35 4.67 1.08 -21.96
C ALA A 35 6.16 1.27 -22.34
N HIS A 36 7.07 0.51 -21.72
CA HIS A 36 8.52 0.60 -21.95
C HIS A 36 9.13 -0.80 -21.87
N ARG A 37 9.43 -1.37 -23.03
CA ARG A 37 10.02 -2.71 -23.17
C ARG A 37 11.42 -2.80 -22.57
N ASP A 38 12.05 -1.67 -22.26
CA ASP A 38 13.40 -1.63 -21.71
C ASP A 38 13.39 -1.72 -20.17
N ILE A 39 12.24 -1.70 -19.51
CA ILE A 39 12.14 -1.72 -18.04
C ILE A 39 11.80 -3.13 -17.57
N VAL A 40 12.71 -3.72 -16.81
CA VAL A 40 12.53 -5.03 -16.14
C VAL A 40 11.74 -4.82 -14.85
N LEU A 41 10.61 -5.52 -14.70
CA LEU A 41 9.78 -5.46 -13.50
C LEU A 41 10.38 -6.34 -12.40
N VAL A 42 10.68 -5.75 -11.23
CA VAL A 42 11.23 -6.47 -10.07
C VAL A 42 10.39 -6.15 -8.82
N PRO A 43 9.75 -7.15 -8.18
CA PRO A 43 9.59 -8.52 -8.65
C PRO A 43 8.73 -8.60 -9.93
N THR A 44 9.02 -9.55 -10.79
CA THR A 44 8.15 -9.86 -11.93
C THR A 44 6.76 -10.25 -11.40
N PRO A 45 5.67 -9.67 -11.92
CA PRO A 45 4.32 -10.01 -11.49
C PRO A 45 4.08 -11.50 -11.73
N SER A 46 3.53 -12.19 -10.74
CA SER A 46 3.20 -13.62 -10.84
C SER A 46 2.09 -13.83 -11.87
N ASP A 47 1.88 -15.05 -12.37
CA ASP A 47 0.74 -15.35 -13.26
C ASP A 47 -0.58 -15.59 -12.50
N ASP A 48 -0.56 -15.42 -11.18
CA ASP A 48 -1.75 -15.57 -10.33
C ASP A 48 -2.74 -14.41 -10.53
N PRO A 49 -4.01 -14.67 -10.91
CA PRO A 49 -5.04 -13.62 -11.06
C PRO A 49 -5.38 -12.90 -9.75
N ASP A 50 -5.07 -13.49 -8.59
CA ASP A 50 -5.24 -12.85 -7.29
C ASP A 50 -4.03 -12.02 -6.85
N ASP A 51 -2.94 -12.00 -7.64
CA ASP A 51 -1.82 -11.09 -7.42
C ASP A 51 -2.30 -9.63 -7.55
N PRO A 52 -2.19 -8.80 -6.49
CA PRO A 52 -2.58 -7.39 -6.55
C PRO A 52 -1.85 -6.62 -7.66
N LEU A 53 -0.69 -7.09 -8.13
CA LEU A 53 0.01 -6.51 -9.26
C LEU A 53 -0.76 -6.69 -10.58
N ASN A 54 -1.48 -7.81 -10.76
CA ASN A 54 -2.24 -8.13 -11.97
C ASN A 54 -3.63 -7.48 -12.03
N TRP A 55 -4.14 -6.94 -10.93
CA TRP A 55 -5.50 -6.39 -10.92
C TRP A 55 -5.69 -5.21 -11.87
N SER A 56 -6.89 -5.14 -12.46
CA SER A 56 -7.31 -3.99 -13.26
C SER A 56 -7.29 -2.71 -12.42
N ARG A 57 -7.03 -1.57 -13.07
CA ARG A 57 -6.98 -0.25 -12.38
C ARG A 57 -8.25 0.02 -11.59
N TRP A 58 -9.41 -0.42 -12.08
CA TRP A 58 -10.69 -0.29 -11.39
C TRP A 58 -10.75 -1.06 -10.06
N ARG A 59 -10.32 -2.33 -10.04
CA ARG A 59 -10.28 -3.14 -8.81
C ARG A 59 -9.32 -2.53 -7.78
N LYS A 60 -8.16 -2.04 -8.25
CA LYS A 60 -7.19 -1.33 -7.40
C LYS A 60 -7.77 -0.04 -6.80
N THR A 61 -8.43 0.78 -7.61
CA THR A 61 -9.05 2.02 -7.14
C THR A 61 -10.21 1.74 -6.19
N LEU A 62 -11.07 0.75 -6.46
CA LEU A 62 -12.19 0.42 -5.60
C LEU A 62 -11.73 -0.06 -4.21
N LEU A 63 -10.67 -0.88 -4.16
CA LEU A 63 -10.05 -1.28 -2.88
C LEU A 63 -9.56 -0.04 -2.13
N MET A 64 -8.78 0.83 -2.79
CA MET A 64 -8.24 2.03 -2.16
C MET A 64 -9.33 2.99 -1.68
N THR A 65 -10.37 3.21 -2.49
CA THR A 65 -11.51 4.04 -2.08
C THR A 65 -12.22 3.45 -0.87
N THR A 66 -12.41 2.13 -0.82
CA THR A 66 -13.03 1.46 0.33
C THR A 66 -12.21 1.67 1.61
N LEU A 67 -10.88 1.50 1.52
CA LEU A 67 -9.97 1.75 2.64
C LEU A 67 -10.00 3.22 3.09
N CYS A 68 -9.99 4.16 2.14
CA CYS A 68 -10.10 5.59 2.45
C CYS A 68 -11.43 5.92 3.16
N VAL A 69 -12.56 5.39 2.67
CA VAL A 69 -13.88 5.60 3.28
C VAL A 69 -13.92 5.02 4.68
N TYR A 70 -13.38 3.82 4.89
CA TYR A 70 -13.28 3.21 6.21
C TYR A 70 -12.48 4.08 7.18
N CYS A 71 -11.27 4.50 6.78
CA CYS A 71 -10.42 5.36 7.60
C CYS A 71 -11.10 6.70 7.93
N LEU A 72 -11.77 7.30 6.95
CA LEU A 72 -12.48 8.56 7.12
C LEU A 72 -13.67 8.40 8.07
N ALA A 73 -14.45 7.33 7.95
CA ALA A 73 -15.58 7.08 8.84
C ALA A 73 -15.14 6.90 10.31
N VAL A 74 -14.11 6.10 10.55
CA VAL A 74 -13.54 5.89 11.89
C VAL A 74 -12.90 7.18 12.43
N GLY A 75 -12.22 7.94 11.58
CA GLY A 75 -11.62 9.23 11.93
C GLY A 75 -12.65 10.29 12.33
N ILE A 76 -13.74 10.43 11.56
CA ILE A 76 -14.81 11.37 11.89
C ILE A 76 -15.51 10.97 13.18
N ALA A 77 -15.86 9.69 13.34
CA ALA A 77 -16.49 9.20 14.55
C ALA A 77 -15.61 9.50 15.77
N SER A 78 -14.32 9.13 15.72
CA SER A 78 -13.40 9.35 16.84
C SER A 78 -13.17 10.84 17.17
N ALA A 79 -13.11 11.72 16.18
CA ALA A 79 -12.98 13.16 16.40
C ALA A 79 -14.25 13.79 17.01
N ALA A 80 -15.44 13.27 16.67
CA ALA A 80 -16.71 13.86 17.10
C ALA A 80 -17.19 13.38 18.49
N ILE A 81 -16.68 12.25 19.01
CA ILE A 81 -17.17 11.60 20.25
C ILE A 81 -17.33 12.57 21.42
N TYR A 82 -16.32 13.38 21.71
CA TYR A 82 -16.37 14.29 22.87
C TYR A 82 -17.38 15.42 22.70
N SER A 83 -17.64 15.86 21.46
CA SER A 83 -18.59 16.94 21.18
C SER A 83 -20.04 16.54 21.46
N VAL A 84 -20.37 15.24 21.40
CA VAL A 84 -21.74 14.73 21.60
C VAL A 84 -21.96 14.16 23.00
N LEU A 85 -20.94 14.13 23.85
CA LEU A 85 -21.01 13.50 25.17
C LEU A 85 -22.03 14.16 26.11
N VAL A 86 -22.03 15.50 26.13
CA VAL A 86 -22.95 16.31 26.95
C VAL A 86 -24.41 16.16 26.53
N PRO A 87 -24.80 16.29 25.25
CA PRO A 87 -26.19 16.08 24.85
C PRO A 87 -26.64 14.62 25.04
N ILE A 88 -25.76 13.63 24.86
CA ILE A 88 -26.09 12.22 25.13
C ILE A 88 -26.34 12.00 26.64
N SER A 89 -25.49 12.58 27.49
CA SER A 89 -25.68 12.55 28.95
C SER A 89 -27.03 13.13 29.35
N ALA A 90 -27.42 14.28 28.76
CA ALA A 90 -28.73 14.91 29.02
C ALA A 90 -29.91 14.05 28.53
N ALA A 91 -29.78 13.35 27.40
CA ALA A 91 -30.85 12.53 26.83
C ALA A 91 -31.00 11.14 27.48
N THR A 92 -29.89 10.55 27.97
CA THR A 92 -29.87 9.19 28.53
C THR A 92 -29.88 9.16 30.05
N GLY A 93 -29.59 10.29 30.71
CA GLY A 93 -29.44 10.37 32.17
C GLY A 93 -28.12 9.79 32.69
N LEU A 94 -27.24 9.30 31.81
CA LEU A 94 -25.91 8.81 32.18
C LEU A 94 -24.97 9.97 32.52
N THR A 95 -24.02 9.75 33.43
CA THR A 95 -23.03 10.78 33.71
C THR A 95 -22.02 10.90 32.58
N VAL A 96 -21.44 12.08 32.40
CA VAL A 96 -20.34 12.31 31.46
C VAL A 96 -19.14 11.39 31.77
N GLY A 97 -18.94 11.05 33.05
CA GLY A 97 -17.88 10.12 33.50
C GLY A 97 -18.10 8.68 33.03
N ASP A 98 -19.33 8.19 33.05
CA ASP A 98 -19.68 6.85 32.55
C ASP A 98 -19.43 6.76 31.04
N LEU A 99 -19.86 7.79 30.30
CA LEU A 99 -19.66 7.84 28.85
C LEU A 99 -18.18 7.99 28.47
N ASN A 100 -17.40 8.75 29.25
CA ASN A 100 -15.95 8.86 29.07
C ASN A 100 -15.24 7.52 29.35
N SER A 101 -15.69 6.78 30.36
CA SER A 101 -15.17 5.43 30.65
C SER A 101 -15.49 4.46 29.51
N GLY A 102 -16.71 4.53 28.95
CA GLY A 102 -17.10 3.80 27.73
C GLY A 102 -16.21 4.09 26.54
N THR A 103 -15.85 5.36 26.33
CA THR A 103 -14.92 5.79 25.28
C THR A 103 -13.51 5.21 25.51
N GLY A 104 -13.07 5.11 26.77
CA GLY A 104 -11.81 4.45 27.13
C GLY A 104 -11.78 2.97 26.74
N TYR A 105 -12.87 2.23 26.98
CA TYR A 105 -12.98 0.83 26.56
C TYR A 105 -12.94 0.68 25.03
N MET A 106 -13.58 1.60 24.29
CA MET A 106 -13.52 1.61 22.83
C MET A 106 -12.07 1.70 22.33
N PHE A 107 -11.27 2.65 22.83
CA PHE A 107 -9.87 2.80 22.42
C PHE A 107 -8.99 1.61 22.83
N LEU A 108 -9.26 1.01 23.99
CA LEU A 108 -8.59 -0.23 24.39
C LEU A 108 -8.82 -1.34 23.37
N THR A 109 -10.06 -1.54 22.92
CA THR A 109 -10.39 -2.56 21.92
C THR A 109 -9.84 -2.23 20.53
N PHE A 110 -9.74 -0.94 20.14
CA PHE A 110 -9.07 -0.54 18.90
C PHE A 110 -7.60 -0.92 18.92
N GLY A 111 -6.89 -0.63 20.01
CA GLY A 111 -5.48 -1.01 20.15
C GLY A 111 -5.29 -2.54 20.17
N TRP A 112 -6.16 -3.26 20.88
CA TRP A 112 -6.11 -4.72 20.95
C TRP A 112 -6.38 -5.37 19.59
N GLY A 113 -7.31 -4.83 18.81
CA GLY A 113 -7.62 -5.32 17.46
C GLY A 113 -6.45 -5.20 16.48
N CYS A 114 -5.51 -4.27 16.70
CA CYS A 114 -4.31 -4.15 15.88
C CYS A 114 -3.21 -5.17 16.23
N LEU A 115 -3.30 -5.84 17.39
CA LEU A 115 -2.31 -6.84 17.82
C LEU A 115 -2.60 -8.23 17.24
N ILE A 116 -3.86 -8.51 16.93
CA ILE A 116 -4.34 -9.76 16.34
C ILE A 116 -4.27 -9.66 14.82
#